data_AF-A0A940BBX9-F1
#
_entry.id   AF-A0A940BBX9-F1
#
_cell.length_a   1.000
_cell.length_b   1.000
_cell.length_c   1.000
_cell.angle_alpha   90.00
_cell.angle_beta   90.00
_cell.angle_gamma   90.00
#
_symmetry.space_group_name_H-M   'P 1'
#
loop_
_entity.id
_entity.type
_entity.pdbx_description
1 polymer ?
#
loop_
_entity_poly.entity_id
_entity_poly.type
_entity_poly.pdbx_seq_one_letter_code
_entity_poly.pdbx_strand_id
1 'polypeptide(L)'
;LGASPTALDISSLPPGLHWFSMRVKDSQGVWSPTIFKAFVIPHEFNDPTATALQGGEYWLDFNFAERQAISASPATLDISSLPAGLHWFTMRVKDDLGVWSPAMTKAFIIPHEVDNSTATTIQRREVWFDNNVDERQTIGEAPVMLDISSLPAGLHSLTIRVQDDLGLWSSQKTKFFIKPHEVVVEDVELVRYCYWFDDDVEHLFVCDLPVSGKTVSGVIALDLNTLPSGRHTISWMIGDSKGAWANYNGEVNTMSFNNSRGDVNSDGKVDITDATMLINYLLSSDPTGIDMDNANCDLQGTVDITDATTLINYLLNSKWP
;
A
#
# COMPACT_ATOMS: atom_id res chain seq x y z
N LEU A 1 1.04 23.94 4.73
CA LEU A 1 -0.01 23.58 5.71
C LEU A 1 -0.98 24.76 5.79
N GLY A 2 -1.95 24.80 4.88
CA GLY A 2 -2.95 25.87 4.81
C GLY A 2 -4.07 25.61 5.82
N ALA A 3 -4.38 26.63 6.62
CA ALA A 3 -5.51 26.81 7.53
C ALA A 3 -6.14 25.53 8.14
N SER A 4 -5.98 25.34 9.46
CA SER A 4 -6.89 24.50 10.23
C SER A 4 -8.34 24.87 9.88
N PRO A 5 -9.25 23.89 9.69
CA PRO A 5 -10.64 24.19 9.36
C PRO A 5 -11.20 25.14 10.41
N THR A 6 -11.78 26.26 9.94
CA THR A 6 -12.61 27.15 10.74
C THR A 6 -13.63 26.32 11.51
N ALA A 7 -13.87 26.67 12.77
CA ALA A 7 -14.83 25.98 13.63
C ALA A 7 -16.15 25.73 12.88
N LEU A 8 -16.63 24.48 12.92
CA LEU A 8 -17.92 24.13 12.33
C LEU A 8 -19.01 24.82 13.17
N ASP A 9 -19.77 25.73 12.56
CA ASP A 9 -20.93 26.33 13.21
C ASP A 9 -22.04 25.29 13.34
N ILE A 10 -22.34 24.90 14.58
CA ILE A 10 -23.39 23.94 14.93
C ILE A 10 -24.56 24.62 15.66
N SER A 11 -24.58 25.95 15.72
CA SER A 11 -25.57 26.72 16.49
C SER A 11 -27.02 26.55 15.98
N SER A 12 -27.19 26.20 14.71
CA SER A 12 -28.51 25.95 14.10
C SER A 12 -28.99 24.51 14.25
N LEU A 13 -28.16 23.59 14.78
CA LEU A 13 -28.52 22.19 14.90
C LEU A 13 -29.28 21.94 16.21
N PRO A 14 -30.41 21.20 16.18
CA PRO A 14 -31.14 20.86 17.39
C PRO A 14 -30.33 19.89 18.27
N PRO A 15 -30.64 19.78 19.58
CA PRO A 15 -30.11 18.71 20.41
C PRO A 15 -30.34 17.32 19.79
N GLY A 16 -29.37 16.43 19.92
CA GLY A 16 -29.42 15.09 19.32
C GLY A 16 -28.09 14.57 18.79
N LEU A 17 -28.13 13.38 18.19
CA LEU A 17 -27.00 12.75 17.50
C LEU A 17 -26.92 13.29 16.07
N HIS A 18 -25.74 13.76 15.69
CA HIS A 18 -25.43 14.31 14.37
C HIS A 18 -24.21 13.63 13.79
N TRP A 19 -24.09 13.67 12.47
CA TRP A 19 -22.91 13.22 11.73
C TRP A 19 -22.38 14.37 10.90
N PHE A 20 -21.06 14.53 10.87
CA PHE A 20 -20.41 15.33 9.82
C PHE A 20 -19.48 14.44 9.01
N SER A 21 -19.39 14.76 7.71
CA SER A 21 -18.46 14.15 6.78
C SER A 21 -17.49 15.21 6.25
N MET A 22 -16.22 14.84 6.08
CA MET A 22 -15.23 15.72 5.47
C MET A 22 -14.25 14.96 4.59
N ARG A 23 -13.73 15.66 3.57
CA ARG A 23 -12.60 15.21 2.75
C ARG A 23 -11.68 16.39 2.47
N VAL A 24 -10.39 16.12 2.33
CA VAL A 24 -9.39 17.14 2.00
C VAL A 24 -8.85 16.90 0.59
N LYS A 25 -8.62 17.98 -0.17
CA LYS A 25 -8.04 17.91 -1.52
C LYS A 25 -6.56 18.28 -1.42
N ASP A 26 -5.67 17.48 -2.00
CA ASP A 26 -4.26 17.81 -2.05
C ASP A 26 -3.94 18.86 -3.13
N SER A 27 -2.66 19.25 -3.21
CA SER A 27 -2.16 20.23 -4.20
C SER A 27 -2.27 19.76 -5.65
N GLN A 28 -2.39 18.45 -5.89
CA GLN A 28 -2.52 17.83 -7.20
C GLN A 28 -3.99 17.60 -7.59
N GLY A 29 -4.91 17.99 -6.72
CA GLY A 29 -6.34 17.89 -6.95
C GLY A 29 -6.96 16.53 -6.59
N VAL A 30 -6.24 15.67 -5.87
CA VAL A 30 -6.74 14.37 -5.40
C VAL A 30 -7.45 14.54 -4.06
N TRP A 31 -8.65 13.97 -3.92
CA TRP A 31 -9.41 13.98 -2.67
C TRP A 31 -9.04 12.80 -1.77
N SER A 32 -8.91 13.03 -0.46
CA SER A 32 -8.81 11.97 0.53
C SER A 32 -10.09 11.12 0.60
N PRO A 33 -10.03 9.92 1.18
CA PRO A 33 -11.23 9.22 1.64
C PRO A 33 -12.09 10.12 2.56
N THR A 34 -13.40 9.94 2.51
CA THR A 34 -14.33 10.67 3.38
C THR A 34 -14.21 10.18 4.82
N ILE A 35 -13.93 11.09 5.74
CA ILE A 35 -13.96 10.83 7.17
C ILE A 35 -15.34 11.18 7.70
N PHE A 36 -15.94 10.29 8.48
CA PHE A 36 -17.21 10.51 9.18
C PHE A 36 -16.95 10.59 10.67
N LYS A 37 -17.60 11.53 11.35
CA LYS A 37 -17.57 11.60 12.81
C LYS A 37 -18.93 11.99 13.35
N ALA A 38 -19.39 11.21 14.33
CA ALA A 38 -20.60 11.49 15.06
C ALA A 38 -20.31 12.46 16.22
N PHE A 39 -21.27 13.32 16.52
CA PHE A 39 -21.25 14.18 17.70
C PHE A 39 -22.65 14.33 18.27
N VAL A 40 -22.72 14.64 19.56
CA VAL A 40 -23.99 14.83 20.27
C VAL A 40 -24.08 16.28 20.71
N ILE A 41 -25.17 16.93 20.36
CA ILE A 41 -25.57 18.19 21.00
C ILE A 41 -26.42 17.79 22.21
N PRO A 42 -25.91 17.97 23.44
CA PRO A 42 -26.63 17.55 24.63
C PRO A 42 -27.95 18.32 24.76
N HIS A 43 -28.96 17.64 25.28
CA HIS A 43 -30.16 18.32 25.74
C HIS A 43 -29.83 19.09 27.02
N GLU A 44 -30.14 20.38 27.06
CA GLU A 44 -30.17 21.11 28.32
C GLU A 44 -31.41 20.68 29.12
N PHE A 45 -31.20 19.90 30.17
CA PHE A 45 -32.24 19.54 31.15
C PHE A 45 -32.49 20.74 32.07
N ASN A 46 -33.18 21.77 31.57
CA ASN A 46 -33.29 23.03 32.30
C ASN A 46 -34.56 23.21 33.14
N ASP A 47 -35.50 22.26 33.18
CA ASP A 47 -36.64 22.44 34.08
C ASP A 47 -37.35 21.13 34.49
N PRO A 48 -37.33 20.73 35.79
CA PRO A 48 -38.06 19.55 36.28
C PRO A 48 -39.57 19.79 36.41
N THR A 49 -40.10 20.92 35.94
CA THR A 49 -41.53 21.27 36.03
C THR A 49 -42.39 20.77 34.86
N ALA A 50 -41.83 20.13 33.85
CA ALA A 50 -42.61 19.51 32.78
C ALA A 50 -43.56 18.44 33.36
N THR A 51 -44.86 18.55 33.08
CA THR A 51 -45.88 17.66 33.66
C THR A 51 -46.65 16.84 32.65
N ALA A 52 -46.64 17.24 31.37
CA ALA A 52 -47.41 16.61 30.31
C ALA A 52 -46.67 16.60 28.96
N LEU A 53 -47.11 15.73 28.06
CA LEU A 53 -46.67 15.72 26.66
C LEU A 53 -47.59 16.61 25.83
N GLN A 54 -47.01 17.56 25.08
CA GLN A 54 -47.72 18.41 24.13
C GLN A 54 -47.95 17.72 22.77
N GLY A 55 -47.10 16.76 22.40
CA GLY A 55 -47.26 16.00 21.16
C GLY A 55 -46.03 15.18 20.81
N GLY A 56 -45.97 14.68 19.58
CA GLY A 56 -44.80 13.99 19.07
C GLY A 56 -44.70 14.07 17.55
N GLU A 57 -43.57 13.63 17.01
CA GLU A 57 -43.39 13.44 15.57
C GLU A 57 -42.52 12.22 15.29
N TYR A 58 -42.69 11.63 14.10
CA TYR A 58 -41.92 10.49 13.64
C TYR A 58 -41.51 10.64 12.17
N TRP A 59 -40.47 9.92 11.76
CA TRP A 59 -40.04 9.80 10.36
C TRP A 59 -39.44 8.42 10.09
N LEU A 60 -39.42 8.05 8.81
CA LEU A 60 -38.94 6.75 8.33
C LEU A 60 -37.64 6.92 7.55
N ASP A 61 -36.76 5.91 7.62
CA ASP A 61 -35.52 5.78 6.85
C ASP A 61 -34.64 7.04 6.83
N PHE A 62 -34.54 7.69 8.00
CA PHE A 62 -33.79 8.92 8.24
C PHE A 62 -34.27 10.15 7.43
N ASN A 63 -35.44 10.08 6.79
CA ASN A 63 -36.02 11.18 6.03
C ASN A 63 -36.75 12.19 6.95
N PHE A 64 -35.97 13.01 7.68
CA PHE A 64 -36.51 14.02 8.60
C PHE A 64 -37.39 15.08 7.91
N ALA A 65 -37.18 15.32 6.61
CA ALA A 65 -37.96 16.29 5.84
C ALA A 65 -39.44 15.90 5.75
N GLU A 66 -39.75 14.60 5.75
CA GLU A 66 -41.10 14.03 5.62
C GLU A 66 -41.72 13.61 6.96
N ARG A 67 -41.21 14.13 8.09
CA ARG A 67 -41.72 13.79 9.42
C ARG A 67 -43.21 14.09 9.58
N GLN A 68 -43.90 13.22 10.31
CA GLN A 68 -45.33 13.24 10.55
C GLN A 68 -45.62 13.49 12.02
N ALA A 69 -46.70 14.20 12.33
CA ALA A 69 -47.13 14.41 13.72
C ALA A 69 -47.72 13.12 14.31
N ILE A 70 -47.42 12.85 15.59
CA ILE A 70 -48.04 11.80 16.39
C ILE A 70 -49.32 12.38 16.99
N SER A 71 -50.46 11.98 16.45
CA SER A 71 -51.79 12.52 16.79
C SER A 71 -52.58 11.66 17.78
N ALA A 72 -52.09 10.47 18.15
CA ALA A 72 -52.77 9.54 19.06
C ALA A 72 -51.78 8.66 19.84
N SER A 73 -52.23 8.09 20.96
CA SER A 73 -51.50 7.06 21.72
C SER A 73 -52.44 5.89 22.07
N PRO A 74 -52.25 4.70 21.47
CA PRO A 74 -51.22 4.36 20.49
C PRO A 74 -51.46 5.03 19.12
N ALA A 75 -50.38 5.40 18.42
CA ALA A 75 -50.44 5.89 17.05
C ALA A 75 -50.44 4.72 16.06
N THR A 76 -51.24 4.82 15.00
CA THR A 76 -51.15 3.91 13.85
C THR A 76 -50.10 4.42 12.88
N LEU A 77 -49.17 3.56 12.49
CA LEU A 77 -48.13 3.84 11.51
C LEU A 77 -48.53 3.22 10.17
N ASP A 78 -48.70 4.03 9.14
CA ASP A 78 -48.88 3.53 7.77
C ASP A 78 -47.51 3.20 7.17
N ILE A 79 -47.30 1.90 6.90
CA ILE A 79 -46.09 1.37 6.26
C ILE A 79 -46.40 0.78 4.87
N SER A 80 -47.61 0.97 4.35
CA SER A 80 -48.06 0.33 3.11
C SER A 80 -47.30 0.78 1.86
N SER A 81 -46.69 1.97 1.91
CA SER A 81 -45.86 2.52 0.83
C SER A 81 -44.40 2.06 0.89
N LEU A 82 -43.98 1.40 1.97
CA LEU A 82 -42.61 0.93 2.13
C LEU A 82 -42.43 -0.43 1.42
N PRO A 83 -41.35 -0.60 0.63
CA PRO A 83 -41.03 -1.88 0.02
C PRO A 83 -40.65 -2.93 1.08
N ALA A 84 -40.61 -4.20 0.68
CA ALA A 84 -40.02 -5.23 1.54
C ALA A 84 -38.52 -4.94 1.79
N GLY A 85 -38.08 -5.12 3.03
CA GLY A 85 -36.71 -4.79 3.43
C GLY A 85 -36.56 -4.35 4.89
N LEU A 86 -35.34 -3.91 5.23
CA LEU A 86 -35.01 -3.30 6.52
C LEU A 86 -35.32 -1.81 6.48
N HIS A 87 -36.06 -1.33 7.47
CA HIS A 87 -36.45 0.07 7.60
C HIS A 87 -36.12 0.60 9.00
N TRP A 88 -35.99 1.92 9.12
CA TRP A 88 -35.75 2.61 10.38
C TRP A 88 -36.92 3.52 10.73
N PHE A 89 -37.53 3.28 11.88
CA PHE A 89 -38.52 4.14 12.47
C PHE A 89 -37.85 5.04 13.51
N THR A 90 -38.03 6.36 13.39
CA THR A 90 -37.51 7.33 14.36
C THR A 90 -38.63 8.20 14.90
N MET A 91 -38.68 8.44 16.22
CA MET A 91 -39.67 9.32 16.85
C MET A 91 -39.06 10.22 17.93
N ARG A 92 -39.68 11.36 18.18
CA ARG A 92 -39.45 12.20 19.37
C ARG A 92 -40.76 12.80 19.88
N VAL A 93 -40.82 13.09 21.17
CA VAL A 93 -42.00 13.71 21.83
C VAL A 93 -41.65 15.10 22.34
N LYS A 94 -42.65 15.96 22.47
CA LYS A 94 -42.52 17.32 22.98
C LYS A 94 -43.26 17.44 24.29
N ASP A 95 -42.64 18.02 25.30
CA ASP A 95 -43.30 18.32 26.58
C ASP A 95 -44.15 19.60 26.52
N ASP A 96 -44.85 19.89 27.62
CA ASP A 96 -45.70 21.07 27.83
C ASP A 96 -44.93 22.39 27.94
N LEU A 97 -43.61 22.33 28.15
CA LEU A 97 -42.69 23.47 28.09
C LEU A 97 -42.14 23.70 26.67
N GLY A 98 -42.48 22.81 25.74
CA GLY A 98 -42.12 22.90 24.34
C GLY A 98 -40.74 22.34 24.01
N VAL A 99 -40.12 21.58 24.92
CA VAL A 99 -38.83 20.91 24.73
C VAL A 99 -39.07 19.54 24.10
N TRP A 100 -38.30 19.23 23.04
CA TRP A 100 -38.34 17.91 22.41
C TRP A 100 -37.50 16.90 23.19
N SER A 101 -37.85 15.62 23.15
CA SER A 101 -36.96 14.55 23.62
C SER A 101 -35.86 14.29 22.58
N PRO A 102 -34.76 13.62 22.97
CA PRO A 102 -33.90 12.94 22.01
C PRO A 102 -34.72 12.03 21.10
N ALA A 103 -34.32 11.94 19.83
CA ALA A 103 -34.95 11.03 18.89
C ALA A 103 -34.59 9.58 19.21
N MET A 104 -35.60 8.71 19.29
CA MET A 104 -35.43 7.27 19.45
C MET A 104 -35.60 6.59 18.11
N THR A 105 -34.64 5.75 17.73
CA THR A 105 -34.68 4.98 16.48
C THR A 105 -34.79 3.49 16.76
N LYS A 106 -35.68 2.81 16.04
CA LYS A 106 -35.79 1.34 16.00
C LYS A 106 -35.82 0.84 14.56
N ALA A 107 -35.17 -0.29 14.33
CA ALA A 107 -35.24 -0.97 13.05
C ALA A 107 -36.43 -1.95 13.04
N PHE A 108 -37.03 -2.13 11.87
CA PHE A 108 -38.05 -3.15 11.61
C PHE A 108 -37.86 -3.72 10.21
N ILE A 109 -38.40 -4.91 9.96
CA ILE A 109 -38.33 -5.58 8.67
C ILE A 109 -39.75 -5.71 8.13
N ILE A 110 -39.97 -5.23 6.91
CA ILE A 110 -41.13 -5.60 6.11
C ILE A 110 -40.75 -6.88 5.37
N PRO A 111 -41.35 -8.04 5.71
CA PRO A 111 -41.04 -9.27 5.02
C PRO A 111 -41.44 -9.12 3.54
N HIS A 112 -40.68 -9.76 2.66
CA HIS A 112 -41.21 -10.01 1.32
C HIS A 112 -42.47 -10.87 1.49
N GLU A 113 -43.57 -10.46 0.87
CA GLU A 113 -44.76 -11.30 0.73
C GLU A 113 -44.31 -12.65 0.15
N VAL A 114 -44.27 -13.68 1.00
CA VAL A 114 -44.04 -15.06 0.55
C VAL A 114 -45.39 -15.60 0.14
N ASP A 115 -45.91 -15.12 -0.99
CA ASP A 115 -46.96 -15.86 -1.66
C ASP A 115 -46.27 -17.08 -2.28
N ASN A 116 -46.41 -18.25 -1.64
CA ASN A 116 -45.94 -19.58 -2.04
C ASN A 116 -45.38 -19.65 -3.48
N SER A 117 -44.12 -19.28 -3.65
CA SER A 117 -43.57 -18.93 -4.95
C SER A 117 -43.44 -20.17 -5.83
N THR A 118 -44.25 -20.26 -6.89
CA THR A 118 -43.99 -21.08 -8.07
C THR A 118 -42.83 -20.54 -8.91
N ALA A 119 -42.02 -19.64 -8.35
CA ALA A 119 -40.90 -19.03 -9.03
C ALA A 119 -39.83 -20.09 -9.31
N THR A 120 -39.40 -20.21 -10.56
CA THR A 120 -38.44 -21.25 -10.99
C THR A 120 -37.14 -20.67 -11.54
N THR A 121 -37.17 -19.41 -11.97
CA THR A 121 -36.05 -18.80 -12.69
C THR A 121 -35.82 -17.35 -12.27
N ILE A 122 -34.59 -16.86 -12.50
CA ILE A 122 -34.24 -15.45 -12.32
C ILE A 122 -34.36 -14.76 -13.68
N GLN A 123 -35.24 -13.77 -13.79
CA GLN A 123 -35.44 -13.02 -15.04
C GLN A 123 -34.54 -11.80 -15.17
N ARG A 124 -34.24 -11.09 -14.07
CA ARG A 124 -33.45 -9.85 -14.11
C ARG A 124 -32.46 -9.76 -12.98
N ARG A 125 -31.43 -8.95 -13.21
CA ARG A 125 -30.37 -8.65 -12.26
C ARG A 125 -30.03 -7.18 -12.39
N GLU A 126 -29.93 -6.51 -11.25
CA GLU A 126 -29.53 -5.11 -11.20
C GLU A 126 -28.34 -4.94 -10.26
N VAL A 127 -27.41 -4.06 -10.66
CA VAL A 127 -26.25 -3.67 -9.86
C VAL A 127 -26.09 -2.16 -9.83
N TRP A 128 -25.52 -1.63 -8.76
CA TRP A 128 -25.09 -0.23 -8.67
C TRP A 128 -23.89 -0.10 -7.74
N PHE A 129 -23.17 1.01 -7.88
CA PHE A 129 -22.02 1.34 -7.07
C PHE A 129 -22.35 2.45 -6.06
N ASP A 130 -21.70 2.42 -4.90
CA ASP A 130 -21.69 3.51 -3.91
C ASP A 130 -23.06 4.04 -3.49
N ASN A 131 -24.02 3.12 -3.36
CA ASN A 131 -25.42 3.43 -3.01
C ASN A 131 -26.14 4.34 -4.02
N ASN A 132 -25.58 4.55 -5.21
CA ASN A 132 -26.18 5.35 -6.28
C ASN A 132 -27.22 4.53 -7.07
N VAL A 133 -28.41 4.34 -6.48
CA VAL A 133 -29.49 3.53 -7.05
C VAL A 133 -30.02 4.10 -8.37
N ASP A 134 -29.86 5.39 -8.61
CA ASP A 134 -30.31 6.07 -9.82
C ASP A 134 -29.49 5.64 -11.05
N GLU A 135 -28.22 5.27 -10.87
CA GLU A 135 -27.32 4.78 -11.91
C GLU A 135 -27.28 3.24 -12.00
N ARG A 136 -28.30 2.55 -11.50
CA ARG A 136 -28.38 1.09 -11.55
C ARG A 136 -28.33 0.54 -12.97
N GLN A 137 -27.57 -0.53 -13.14
CA GLN A 137 -27.35 -1.21 -14.40
C GLN A 137 -28.05 -2.57 -14.39
N THR A 138 -28.75 -2.90 -15.48
CA THR A 138 -29.25 -4.26 -15.70
C THR A 138 -28.13 -5.13 -16.27
N ILE A 139 -27.89 -6.29 -15.66
CA ILE A 139 -26.82 -7.21 -16.08
C ILE A 139 -27.38 -8.56 -16.54
N GLY A 140 -26.63 -9.22 -17.43
CA GLY A 140 -26.93 -10.57 -17.92
C GLY A 140 -26.62 -11.68 -16.91
N GLU A 141 -26.62 -12.92 -17.38
CA GLU A 141 -26.29 -14.09 -16.55
C GLU A 141 -24.84 -14.05 -16.04
N ALA A 142 -24.61 -14.55 -14.83
CA ALA A 142 -23.30 -14.57 -14.21
C ALA A 142 -22.42 -15.72 -14.74
N PRO A 143 -21.09 -15.54 -14.85
CA PRO A 143 -20.32 -14.35 -14.48
C PRO A 143 -20.42 -13.20 -15.50
N VAL A 144 -20.58 -11.97 -15.00
CA VAL A 144 -20.61 -10.73 -15.80
C VAL A 144 -19.38 -9.88 -15.47
N MET A 145 -18.78 -9.29 -16.50
CA MET A 145 -17.75 -8.26 -16.36
C MET A 145 -18.42 -6.91 -16.08
N LEU A 146 -18.03 -6.26 -14.98
CA LEU A 146 -18.50 -4.92 -14.62
C LEU A 146 -17.40 -3.91 -14.92
N ASP A 147 -17.74 -2.85 -15.65
CA ASP A 147 -16.83 -1.74 -15.89
C ASP A 147 -16.76 -0.84 -14.64
N ILE A 148 -15.54 -0.66 -14.13
CA ILE A 148 -15.22 0.21 -12.99
C ILE A 148 -14.27 1.35 -13.37
N SER A 149 -14.06 1.56 -14.68
CA SER A 149 -13.13 2.57 -15.21
C SER A 149 -13.50 3.98 -14.74
N SER A 150 -14.81 4.29 -14.66
CA SER A 150 -15.35 5.58 -14.24
C SER A 150 -15.24 5.86 -12.74
N LEU A 151 -15.04 4.83 -11.90
CA LEU A 151 -14.91 5.02 -10.46
C LEU A 151 -13.56 5.67 -10.13
N PRO A 152 -13.48 6.64 -9.20
CA PRO A 152 -12.19 7.14 -8.73
C PRO A 152 -11.41 6.02 -8.00
N ALA A 153 -10.13 6.24 -7.72
CA ALA A 153 -9.41 5.36 -6.80
C ALA A 153 -9.96 5.51 -5.38
N GLY A 154 -10.09 4.41 -4.64
CA GLY A 154 -10.62 4.40 -3.28
C GLY A 154 -11.42 3.17 -2.92
N LEU A 155 -12.09 3.24 -1.77
CA LEU A 155 -13.05 2.24 -1.29
C LEU A 155 -14.40 2.46 -1.98
N HIS A 156 -14.93 1.40 -2.57
CA HIS A 156 -16.23 1.38 -3.23
C HIS A 156 -17.10 0.25 -2.70
N SER A 157 -18.40 0.38 -2.92
CA SER A 157 -19.40 -0.65 -2.64
C SER A 157 -20.09 -1.05 -3.94
N LEU A 158 -20.32 -2.35 -4.11
CA LEU A 158 -21.13 -2.94 -5.16
C LEU A 158 -22.36 -3.57 -4.52
N THR A 159 -23.54 -3.13 -4.93
CA THR A 159 -24.81 -3.70 -4.49
C THR A 159 -25.48 -4.44 -5.65
N ILE A 160 -26.04 -5.62 -5.37
CA ILE A 160 -26.78 -6.44 -6.34
C ILE A 160 -28.14 -6.86 -5.78
N ARG A 161 -29.15 -6.92 -6.65
CA ARG A 161 -30.43 -7.62 -6.42
C ARG A 161 -30.86 -8.37 -7.67
N VAL A 162 -31.67 -9.41 -7.49
CA VAL A 162 -32.18 -10.24 -8.58
C VAL A 162 -33.70 -10.27 -8.57
N GLN A 163 -34.32 -10.34 -9.74
CA GLN A 163 -35.77 -10.47 -9.90
C GLN A 163 -36.09 -11.88 -10.38
N ASP A 164 -37.03 -12.54 -9.71
CA ASP A 164 -37.54 -13.84 -10.16
C ASP A 164 -38.51 -13.70 -11.35
N ASP A 165 -39.04 -14.84 -11.81
CA ASP A 165 -40.01 -14.96 -12.89
C ASP A 165 -41.44 -14.52 -12.54
N LEU A 166 -41.69 -14.19 -11.28
CA LEU A 166 -42.94 -13.58 -10.80
C LEU A 166 -42.81 -12.07 -10.63
N GLY A 167 -41.63 -11.50 -10.90
CA GLY A 167 -41.38 -10.07 -10.81
C GLY A 167 -41.01 -9.59 -9.39
N LEU A 168 -40.76 -10.50 -8.45
CA LEU A 168 -40.33 -10.16 -7.09
C LEU A 168 -38.82 -9.99 -7.04
N TRP A 169 -38.37 -8.90 -6.39
CA TRP A 169 -36.95 -8.64 -6.18
C TRP A 169 -36.46 -9.29 -4.88
N SER A 170 -35.27 -9.86 -4.91
CA SER A 170 -34.55 -10.30 -3.72
C SER A 170 -34.17 -9.13 -2.82
N SER A 171 -33.87 -9.42 -1.56
CA SER A 171 -33.11 -8.49 -0.72
C SER A 171 -31.78 -8.12 -1.40
N GLN A 172 -31.34 -6.88 -1.16
CA GLN A 172 -30.11 -6.34 -1.72
C GLN A 172 -28.90 -6.94 -1.02
N LYS A 173 -27.84 -7.22 -1.77
CA LYS A 173 -26.58 -7.71 -1.22
C LYS A 173 -25.44 -6.76 -1.60
N THR A 174 -24.71 -6.26 -0.60
CA THR A 174 -23.60 -5.32 -0.81
C THR A 174 -22.26 -5.97 -0.49
N LYS A 175 -21.26 -5.72 -1.33
CA LYS A 175 -19.85 -6.08 -1.12
C LYS A 175 -18.97 -4.85 -1.33
N PHE A 176 -17.91 -4.75 -0.53
CA PHE A 176 -16.94 -3.65 -0.64
C PHE A 176 -15.70 -4.11 -1.39
N PHE A 177 -15.09 -3.20 -2.15
CA PHE A 177 -13.82 -3.41 -2.85
C PHE A 177 -13.00 -2.11 -2.88
N ILE A 178 -11.69 -2.23 -3.09
CA ILE A 178 -10.80 -1.09 -3.23
C ILE A 178 -10.35 -1.02 -4.69
N LYS A 179 -10.62 0.11 -5.36
CA LYS A 179 -9.96 0.46 -6.62
C LYS A 179 -8.63 1.12 -6.27
N PRO A 180 -7.48 0.52 -6.57
CA PRO A 180 -6.19 1.11 -6.25
C PRO A 180 -6.00 2.43 -7.01
N HIS A 181 -5.19 3.33 -6.45
CA HIS A 181 -4.70 4.47 -7.22
C HIS A 181 -3.90 3.96 -8.41
N GLU A 182 -4.13 4.53 -9.59
CA GLU A 182 -3.20 4.40 -10.71
C GLU A 182 -1.90 5.06 -10.27
N VAL A 183 -0.99 4.24 -9.75
CA VAL A 183 0.41 4.64 -9.61
C VAL A 183 0.90 4.72 -11.05
N VAL A 184 1.08 5.94 -11.55
CA VAL A 184 1.95 6.16 -12.70
C VAL A 184 3.34 5.71 -12.24
N VAL A 185 3.65 4.44 -12.48
CA VAL A 185 5.03 3.98 -12.43
C VAL A 185 5.66 4.63 -13.64
N GLU A 186 6.19 5.84 -13.46
CA GLU A 186 7.07 6.42 -14.46
C GLU A 186 8.10 5.35 -14.82
N ASP A 187 8.42 5.25 -16.12
CA ASP A 187 9.26 4.19 -16.62
C ASP A 187 10.68 4.39 -16.09
N VAL A 188 11.00 3.72 -14.97
CA VAL A 188 12.29 3.80 -14.30
C VAL A 188 13.12 2.61 -14.74
N GLU A 189 14.29 2.88 -15.28
CA GLU A 189 15.29 1.89 -15.66
C GLU A 189 16.49 1.98 -14.71
N LEU A 190 17.15 0.86 -14.44
CA LEU A 190 18.46 0.83 -13.78
C LEU A 190 19.51 1.24 -14.81
N VAL A 191 20.35 2.23 -14.51
CA VAL A 191 21.29 2.80 -15.49
C VAL A 191 22.74 2.84 -15.01
N ARG A 192 22.99 2.73 -13.70
CA ARG A 192 24.32 2.89 -13.11
C ARG A 192 24.50 2.07 -11.85
N TYR A 193 25.72 1.92 -11.40
CA TYR A 193 26.05 1.34 -10.11
C TYR A 193 27.24 2.09 -9.48
N CYS A 194 27.40 1.96 -8.18
CA CYS A 194 28.62 2.35 -7.50
C CYS A 194 29.04 1.28 -6.50
N TYR A 195 30.34 1.20 -6.23
CA TYR A 195 30.90 0.27 -5.25
C TYR A 195 32.10 0.86 -4.53
N TRP A 196 32.41 0.32 -3.35
CA TRP A 196 33.59 0.67 -2.55
C TRP A 196 34.03 -0.53 -1.72
N PHE A 197 35.26 -0.46 -1.21
CA PHE A 197 35.87 -1.52 -0.41
C PHE A 197 36.05 -1.10 1.05
N ASP A 198 35.95 -2.05 1.98
CA ASP A 198 36.27 -1.89 3.40
C ASP A 198 35.66 -0.65 4.07
N ASP A 199 34.40 -0.35 3.73
CA ASP A 199 33.64 0.81 4.20
C ASP A 199 34.23 2.19 3.82
N ASP A 200 35.20 2.25 2.90
CA ASP A 200 35.78 3.48 2.37
C ASP A 200 34.88 4.16 1.33
N VAL A 201 33.80 4.75 1.81
CA VAL A 201 32.82 5.47 0.96
C VAL A 201 33.43 6.71 0.30
N GLU A 202 34.50 7.29 0.85
CA GLU A 202 35.13 8.49 0.28
C GLU A 202 35.80 8.23 -1.08
N HIS A 203 36.17 6.97 -1.35
CA HIS A 203 36.79 6.54 -2.60
C HIS A 203 35.89 5.60 -3.43
N LEU A 204 34.57 5.80 -3.37
CA LEU A 204 33.63 4.99 -4.17
C LEU A 204 33.84 5.18 -5.68
N PHE A 205 33.67 4.08 -6.41
CA PHE A 205 33.68 4.06 -7.87
C PHE A 205 32.24 4.22 -8.38
N VAL A 206 32.02 5.09 -9.36
CA VAL A 206 30.72 5.25 -10.05
C VAL A 206 30.88 4.79 -11.49
N CYS A 207 30.01 3.87 -11.91
CA CYS A 207 30.07 3.24 -13.22
C CYS A 207 28.69 3.19 -13.87
N ASP A 208 28.65 3.33 -15.19
CA ASP A 208 27.43 3.11 -15.97
C ASP A 208 27.17 1.60 -16.15
N LEU A 209 25.89 1.20 -16.14
CA LEU A 209 25.53 -0.17 -16.49
C LEU A 209 25.68 -0.38 -18.00
N PRO A 210 26.18 -1.55 -18.44
CA PRO A 210 26.36 -1.85 -19.85
C PRO A 210 25.01 -1.96 -20.62
N VAL A 211 23.92 -2.23 -19.90
CA VAL A 211 22.55 -2.29 -20.44
C VAL A 211 21.61 -1.65 -19.43
N SER A 212 20.75 -0.73 -19.89
CA SER A 212 19.67 -0.19 -19.06
C SER A 212 18.42 -1.05 -19.16
N GLY A 213 17.64 -1.07 -18.09
CA GLY A 213 16.34 -1.75 -18.09
C GLY A 213 15.78 -1.96 -16.69
N LYS A 214 14.57 -2.54 -16.63
CA LYS A 214 13.90 -2.84 -15.35
C LYS A 214 14.57 -3.98 -14.58
N THR A 215 15.19 -4.89 -15.32
CA THR A 215 15.99 -5.99 -14.78
C THR A 215 17.27 -6.06 -15.58
N VAL A 216 18.41 -5.96 -14.91
CA VAL A 216 19.73 -6.06 -15.52
C VAL A 216 20.48 -7.23 -14.87
N SER A 217 21.13 -8.06 -15.68
CA SER A 217 21.97 -9.17 -15.22
C SER A 217 23.29 -9.14 -16.00
N GLY A 218 24.41 -9.33 -15.31
CA GLY A 218 25.74 -9.27 -15.92
C GLY A 218 26.84 -9.56 -14.92
N VAL A 219 28.08 -9.61 -15.45
CA VAL A 219 29.31 -9.75 -14.66
C VAL A 219 30.04 -8.41 -14.69
N ILE A 220 30.44 -7.93 -13.52
CA ILE A 220 31.24 -6.71 -13.38
C ILE A 220 32.66 -7.15 -13.03
N ALA A 221 33.63 -6.74 -13.84
CA ALA A 221 35.04 -6.89 -13.52
C ALA A 221 35.41 -5.82 -12.50
N LEU A 222 35.92 -6.24 -11.34
CA LEU A 222 36.36 -5.33 -10.30
C LEU A 222 37.87 -5.15 -10.42
N ASP A 223 38.32 -3.90 -10.37
CA ASP A 223 39.74 -3.61 -10.23
C ASP A 223 40.16 -3.82 -8.77
N LEU A 224 40.98 -4.83 -8.53
CA LEU A 224 41.51 -5.18 -7.21
C LEU A 224 43.00 -4.78 -7.06
N ASN A 225 43.57 -4.05 -8.03
CA ASN A 225 45.00 -3.77 -8.08
C ASN A 225 45.53 -3.07 -6.82
N THR A 226 44.68 -2.23 -6.22
CA THR A 226 45.04 -1.41 -5.06
C THR A 226 44.78 -2.10 -3.72
N LEU A 227 44.13 -3.26 -3.71
CA LEU A 227 43.80 -3.97 -2.48
C LEU A 227 44.97 -4.88 -2.08
N PRO A 228 45.47 -4.78 -0.83
CA PRO A 228 46.40 -5.76 -0.28
C PRO A 228 45.82 -7.18 -0.30
N SER A 229 46.67 -8.17 -0.04
CA SER A 229 46.20 -9.54 0.13
C SER A 229 45.51 -9.69 1.49
N GLY A 230 44.44 -10.49 1.53
CA GLY A 230 43.67 -10.75 2.74
C GLY A 230 42.17 -10.51 2.59
N ARG A 231 41.47 -10.46 3.71
CA ARG A 231 40.01 -10.39 3.75
C ARG A 231 39.52 -8.95 3.60
N HIS A 232 38.63 -8.76 2.63
CA HIS A 232 38.03 -7.46 2.30
C HIS A 232 36.50 -7.55 2.26
N THR A 233 35.83 -6.41 2.34
CA THR A 233 34.41 -6.26 2.02
C THR A 233 34.23 -5.39 0.79
N ILE A 234 33.28 -5.76 -0.07
CA ILE A 234 32.77 -4.89 -1.13
C ILE A 234 31.34 -4.52 -0.81
N SER A 235 31.04 -3.25 -0.95
CA SER A 235 29.70 -2.68 -0.78
C SER A 235 29.27 -2.01 -2.08
N TRP A 236 28.01 -2.13 -2.47
CA TRP A 236 27.51 -1.55 -3.72
C TRP A 236 26.05 -1.09 -3.67
N MET A 237 25.75 -0.10 -4.53
CA MET A 237 24.41 0.41 -4.78
C MET A 237 24.13 0.53 -6.28
N ILE A 238 22.87 0.37 -6.67
CA ILE A 238 22.43 0.51 -8.07
C ILE A 238 21.60 1.78 -8.19
N GLY A 239 21.85 2.57 -9.24
CA GLY A 239 21.16 3.83 -9.48
C GLY A 239 20.19 3.74 -10.66
N ASP A 240 19.09 4.47 -10.55
CA ASP A 240 18.06 4.52 -11.57
C ASP A 240 18.16 5.73 -12.51
N SER A 241 17.35 5.73 -13.57
CA SER A 241 17.30 6.78 -14.60
C SER A 241 16.83 8.15 -14.08
N LYS A 242 16.33 8.22 -12.85
CA LYS A 242 15.93 9.46 -12.18
C LYS A 242 16.96 9.98 -11.19
N GLY A 243 18.06 9.24 -11.03
CA GLY A 243 19.15 9.61 -10.17
C GLY A 243 18.99 9.14 -8.72
N ALA A 244 17.97 8.33 -8.40
CA ALA A 244 17.87 7.70 -7.09
C ALA A 244 18.83 6.50 -7.00
N TRP A 245 19.31 6.21 -5.79
CA TRP A 245 20.11 5.03 -5.49
C TRP A 245 19.24 4.02 -4.73
N ALA A 246 19.27 2.77 -5.17
CA ALA A 246 18.57 1.66 -4.55
C ALA A 246 19.20 1.34 -3.20
N ASN A 247 18.55 1.84 -2.15
CA ASN A 247 18.79 1.53 -0.76
C ASN A 247 17.58 0.74 -0.24
N TYR A 248 17.60 -0.58 -0.39
CA TYR A 248 16.54 -1.42 0.17
C TYR A 248 16.56 -1.27 1.69
N ASN A 249 15.53 -0.64 2.26
CA ASN A 249 15.41 -0.35 3.71
C ASN A 249 16.55 0.46 4.34
N GLY A 250 17.31 1.21 3.54
CA GLY A 250 18.46 1.98 4.03
C GLY A 250 19.74 1.15 4.24
N GLU A 251 19.74 -0.12 3.83
CA GLU A 251 20.92 -1.00 3.89
C GLU A 251 21.61 -1.05 2.52
N VAL A 252 22.94 -1.02 2.57
CA VAL A 252 23.81 -1.21 1.39
C VAL A 252 24.03 -2.70 1.17
N ASN A 253 24.13 -3.14 -0.08
CA ASN A 253 24.51 -4.52 -0.36
C ASN A 253 25.99 -4.71 -0.09
N THR A 254 26.35 -5.68 0.76
CA THR A 254 27.75 -5.95 1.12
C THR A 254 28.08 -7.44 0.98
N MET A 255 29.30 -7.74 0.55
CA MET A 255 29.85 -9.09 0.45
C MET A 255 31.30 -9.10 0.95
N SER A 256 31.71 -10.15 1.68
CA SER A 256 33.13 -10.37 2.01
C SER A 256 33.79 -11.27 0.97
N PHE A 257 35.04 -10.98 0.64
CA PHE A 257 35.88 -11.85 -0.18
C PHE A 257 37.33 -11.86 0.35
N ASN A 258 38.14 -12.79 -0.13
CA ASN A 258 39.57 -12.85 0.18
C ASN A 258 40.36 -12.56 -1.10
N ASN A 259 41.22 -11.55 -1.06
CA ASN A 259 42.19 -11.30 -2.11
C ASN A 259 43.41 -12.20 -1.88
N SER A 260 43.48 -13.30 -2.62
CA SER A 260 44.57 -14.28 -2.54
C SER A 260 45.76 -13.98 -3.46
N ARG A 261 45.82 -12.79 -4.08
CA ARG A 261 46.98 -12.35 -4.89
C ARG A 261 48.26 -12.55 -4.07
N GLY A 262 49.23 -13.28 -4.61
CA GLY A 262 50.51 -13.58 -3.95
C GLY A 262 50.52 -14.77 -2.98
N ASP A 263 49.38 -15.39 -2.65
CA ASP A 263 49.28 -16.63 -1.86
C ASP A 263 49.49 -17.83 -2.80
N VAL A 264 50.73 -17.97 -3.26
CA VAL A 264 51.14 -18.91 -4.32
C VAL A 264 50.89 -20.35 -3.89
N ASN A 265 51.01 -20.65 -2.60
CA ASN A 265 50.85 -22.00 -2.07
C ASN A 265 49.42 -22.29 -1.53
N SER A 266 48.53 -21.29 -1.57
CA SER A 266 47.14 -21.35 -1.08
C SER A 266 47.02 -21.74 0.40
N ASP A 267 47.98 -21.33 1.23
CA ASP A 267 47.96 -21.56 2.69
C ASP A 267 47.22 -20.47 3.48
N GLY A 268 46.76 -19.42 2.78
CA GLY A 268 46.02 -18.29 3.33
C GLY A 268 46.91 -17.15 3.83
N LYS A 269 48.23 -17.22 3.60
CA LYS A 269 49.18 -16.15 3.92
C LYS A 269 49.97 -15.78 2.67
N VAL A 270 50.47 -14.56 2.66
CA VAL A 270 51.40 -14.09 1.62
C VAL A 270 52.72 -13.79 2.31
N ASP A 271 53.67 -14.72 2.20
CA ASP A 271 54.98 -14.64 2.85
C ASP A 271 56.14 -15.12 1.94
N ILE A 272 57.34 -15.24 2.53
CA ILE A 272 58.55 -15.62 1.78
C ILE A 272 58.49 -17.03 1.19
N THR A 273 57.63 -17.89 1.72
CA THR A 273 57.38 -19.24 1.22
C THR A 273 56.75 -19.18 -0.16
N ASP A 274 55.80 -18.25 -0.38
CA ASP A 274 55.17 -18.02 -1.68
C ASP A 274 56.18 -17.57 -2.73
N ALA A 275 57.02 -16.59 -2.37
CA ALA A 275 58.09 -16.13 -3.25
C ALA A 275 59.07 -17.26 -3.59
N THR A 276 59.41 -18.10 -2.61
CA THR A 276 60.30 -19.25 -2.81
C THR A 276 59.68 -20.28 -3.75
N MET A 277 58.38 -20.58 -3.59
CA MET A 277 57.66 -21.52 -4.44
C MET A 277 57.51 -21.00 -5.87
N LEU A 278 57.17 -19.72 -6.03
CA LEU A 278 57.08 -19.07 -7.33
C LEU A 278 58.42 -19.11 -8.07
N ILE A 279 59.53 -18.75 -7.41
CA ILE A 279 60.88 -18.81 -8.00
C ILE A 279 61.26 -20.25 -8.38
N ASN A 280 60.99 -21.22 -7.51
CA ASN A 280 61.28 -22.62 -7.81
C ASN A 280 60.53 -23.11 -9.04
N TYR A 281 59.26 -22.72 -9.20
CA TYR A 281 58.49 -23.01 -10.41
C TYR A 281 59.05 -22.36 -11.66
N LEU A 282 59.43 -21.08 -11.59
CA LEU A 282 60.03 -20.39 -12.74
C LEU A 282 61.35 -21.06 -13.18
N LEU A 283 62.07 -21.71 -12.26
CA LEU A 283 63.31 -22.43 -12.55
C LEU A 283 63.11 -23.89 -13.00
N SER A 284 62.12 -24.60 -12.43
CA SER A 284 61.92 -26.04 -12.66
C SER A 284 60.80 -26.34 -13.67
N SER A 285 59.90 -25.40 -13.89
CA SER A 285 58.62 -25.56 -14.59
C SER A 285 57.69 -26.62 -13.97
N ASP A 286 57.89 -26.98 -12.70
CA ASP A 286 57.01 -27.90 -11.95
C ASP A 286 55.91 -27.12 -11.22
N PRO A 287 54.64 -27.23 -11.62
CA PRO A 287 53.52 -26.48 -11.03
C PRO A 287 53.00 -27.09 -9.72
N THR A 288 53.61 -28.17 -9.22
CA THR A 288 53.10 -28.90 -8.06
C THR A 288 52.99 -28.00 -6.82
N GLY A 289 51.77 -27.85 -6.30
CA GLY A 289 51.50 -27.07 -5.09
C GLY A 289 51.40 -25.56 -5.33
N ILE A 290 51.33 -25.11 -6.58
CA ILE A 290 51.20 -23.69 -6.94
C ILE A 290 49.81 -23.40 -7.48
N ASP A 291 49.21 -22.34 -6.96
CA ASP A 291 48.01 -21.71 -7.52
C ASP A 291 48.44 -20.67 -8.55
N MET A 292 48.19 -20.97 -9.83
CA MET A 292 48.61 -20.11 -10.94
C MET A 292 47.87 -18.78 -10.99
N ASP A 293 46.63 -18.73 -10.47
CA ASP A 293 45.86 -17.50 -10.44
C ASP A 293 46.42 -16.56 -9.36
N ASN A 294 46.82 -17.09 -8.20
CA ASN A 294 47.48 -16.32 -7.14
C ASN A 294 48.93 -15.94 -7.51
N ALA A 295 49.61 -16.80 -8.27
CA ALA A 295 50.98 -16.61 -8.73
C ALA A 295 51.14 -15.50 -9.79
N ASN A 296 50.08 -15.19 -10.55
CA ASN A 296 50.02 -14.07 -11.49
C ASN A 296 49.90 -12.74 -10.73
N CYS A 297 50.96 -12.39 -10.01
CA CYS A 297 51.03 -11.25 -9.11
C CYS A 297 51.00 -9.89 -9.83
N ASP A 298 51.30 -9.78 -11.12
CA ASP A 298 51.19 -8.51 -11.87
C ASP A 298 49.92 -8.41 -12.75
N LEU A 299 49.09 -9.46 -12.72
CA LEU A 299 47.82 -9.58 -13.43
C LEU A 299 47.94 -9.45 -14.97
N GLN A 300 49.11 -9.72 -15.57
CA GLN A 300 49.27 -9.74 -17.03
C GLN A 300 48.80 -11.06 -17.67
N GLY A 301 48.47 -12.07 -16.87
CA GLY A 301 47.88 -13.33 -17.33
C GLY A 301 48.90 -14.40 -17.71
N THR A 302 50.19 -14.13 -17.51
CA THR A 302 51.27 -15.08 -17.68
C THR A 302 52.16 -15.05 -16.45
N VAL A 303 52.40 -16.21 -15.83
CA VAL A 303 53.27 -16.30 -14.66
C VAL A 303 54.74 -16.33 -15.10
N ASP A 304 55.46 -15.22 -14.88
CA ASP A 304 56.88 -15.08 -15.20
C ASP A 304 57.71 -14.35 -14.10
N ILE A 305 58.93 -13.92 -14.43
CA ILE A 305 59.84 -13.26 -13.48
C ILE A 305 59.32 -11.91 -12.98
N THR A 306 58.44 -11.24 -13.73
CA THR A 306 57.79 -9.99 -13.31
C THR A 306 56.85 -10.23 -12.14
N ASP A 307 56.16 -11.37 -12.08
CA ASP A 307 55.33 -11.75 -10.94
C ASP A 307 56.16 -11.98 -9.68
N ALA A 308 57.28 -12.70 -9.80
CA ALA A 308 58.18 -12.91 -8.67
C ALA A 308 58.75 -11.58 -8.16
N THR A 309 59.11 -10.67 -9.06
CA THR A 309 59.56 -9.33 -8.70
C THR A 309 58.45 -8.55 -7.99
N THR A 310 57.22 -8.64 -8.49
CA THR A 310 56.03 -7.97 -7.93
C THR A 310 55.70 -8.49 -6.54
N LEU A 311 55.71 -9.82 -6.34
CA LEU A 311 55.50 -10.45 -5.05
C LEU A 311 56.58 -10.05 -4.03
N ILE A 312 57.86 -10.05 -4.42
CA ILE A 312 58.94 -9.61 -3.54
C ILE A 312 58.77 -8.14 -3.14
N ASN A 313 58.40 -7.27 -4.09
CA ASN A 313 58.12 -5.86 -3.79
C ASN A 313 56.95 -5.70 -2.82
N TYR A 314 55.90 -6.50 -2.97
CA TYR A 314 54.79 -6.54 -2.01
C TYR A 314 55.25 -6.99 -0.63
N LEU A 315 56.05 -8.05 -0.51
CA LEU A 315 56.55 -8.53 0.78
C LEU A 315 57.42 -7.47 1.50
N LEU A 316 58.11 -6.62 0.74
CA LEU A 316 58.95 -5.54 1.29
C LEU A 316 58.15 -4.28 1.68
N ASN A 317 57.11 -3.94 0.93
CA ASN A 317 56.42 -2.64 1.05
C ASN A 317 54.95 -2.75 1.51
N SER A 318 54.42 -3.97 1.61
CA SER A 318 53.02 -4.31 1.91
C SER A 318 52.00 -3.63 0.99
N LYS A 319 52.39 -3.37 -0.27
CA LYS A 319 51.56 -2.76 -1.32
C LYS A 319 51.89 -3.35 -2.68
N TRP A 320 50.86 -3.63 -3.46
CA TRP A 320 51.00 -4.04 -4.85
C TRP A 320 51.38 -2.81 -5.72
N PRO A 321 52.22 -3.00 -6.76
CA PRO A 321 52.69 -1.93 -7.63
C PRO A 321 51.62 -1.34 -8.54
#